data_AF-A0A1J8Q5F0-F1
#
_entry.id   AF-A0A1J8Q5F0-F1
#
_cell.length_a   1.000
_cell.length_b   1.000
_cell.length_c   1.000
_cell.angle_alpha   90.00
_cell.angle_beta   90.00
_cell.angle_gamma   90.00
#
_symmetry.space_group_name_H-M   'P 1'
#
loop_
_entity.id
_entity.type
_entity.pdbx_description
1 polymer ?
#
loop_
_entity_poly.entity_id
_entity_poly.type
_entity_poly.pdbx_seq_one_letter_code
_entity_poly.pdbx_strand_id
1 'polypeptide(L)'
;MRNTKNFNNARNIPTTKTGSNRVWDLDTGQQVGKPLLGHDEEVLAVAASPDGKWIVGGANNEKILLWKVATRSNKAPVSFKGHTDVVGSIVFAPDSETFASASLDETVQVWRRKTGKTVLEPLKVDSEAHSVSYSPKGNKLAAPQSPSLRCYS
;
A
#
# COMPACT_ATOMS: atom_id res chain seq x y z
N MET A 1 -52.74 21.03 -13.77
CA MET A 1 -52.02 19.78 -13.44
C MET A 1 -50.52 20.03 -13.57
N ARG A 2 -49.81 20.24 -12.45
CA ARG A 2 -48.33 20.34 -12.44
C ARG A 2 -47.79 18.96 -12.08
N ASN A 3 -47.02 18.37 -12.99
CA ASN A 3 -46.41 17.06 -12.82
C ASN A 3 -45.06 17.25 -12.10
N THR A 4 -45.06 17.07 -10.78
CA THR A 4 -43.83 17.03 -9.98
C THR A 4 -43.14 15.69 -10.18
N LYS A 5 -42.13 15.66 -11.05
CA LYS A 5 -41.20 14.53 -11.10
C LYS A 5 -40.34 14.56 -9.82
N ASN A 6 -40.62 13.62 -8.92
CA ASN A 6 -39.77 13.29 -7.78
C ASN A 6 -38.36 12.92 -8.28
N PHE A 7 -37.37 13.73 -7.94
CA PHE A 7 -35.95 13.40 -8.10
C PHE A 7 -35.47 12.52 -6.94
N ASN A 8 -36.12 11.37 -6.73
CA ASN A 8 -35.59 10.32 -5.85
C ASN A 8 -34.79 9.32 -6.71
N ASN A 9 -33.64 9.79 -7.19
CA ASN A 9 -32.59 8.93 -7.72
C ASN A 9 -31.27 9.37 -7.09
N ALA A 10 -31.24 9.40 -5.76
CA ALA A 10 -29.99 9.35 -5.02
C ALA A 10 -29.36 7.98 -5.34
N ARG A 11 -28.50 7.95 -6.35
CA ARG A 11 -27.53 6.87 -6.50
C ARG A 11 -26.78 6.83 -5.19
N ASN A 12 -26.83 5.70 -4.48
CA ASN A 12 -25.97 5.43 -3.34
C ASN A 12 -24.52 5.62 -3.81
N ILE A 13 -23.94 6.80 -3.56
CA ILE A 13 -22.51 7.02 -3.70
C ILE A 13 -21.91 6.32 -2.48
N PRO A 14 -21.04 5.30 -2.65
CA PRO A 14 -20.35 4.69 -1.52
C PRO A 14 -19.68 5.81 -0.71
N THR A 15 -19.97 5.88 0.59
CA THR A 15 -19.41 6.87 1.52
C THR A 15 -17.93 6.61 1.81
N THR A 16 -17.38 5.47 1.36
CA THR A 16 -15.97 5.13 1.46
C THR A 16 -15.22 5.59 0.22
N LYS A 17 -14.20 6.44 0.40
CA LYS A 17 -13.28 6.80 -0.68
C LYS A 17 -12.54 5.53 -1.13
N THR A 18 -12.74 5.10 -2.37
CA THR A 18 -11.96 4.02 -2.96
C THR A 18 -10.62 4.58 -3.45
N GLY A 19 -9.53 4.14 -2.83
CA GLY A 19 -8.18 4.53 -3.22
C GLY A 19 -7.71 3.79 -4.48
N SER A 20 -6.87 4.45 -5.27
CA SER A 20 -6.24 3.83 -6.45
C SER A 20 -4.82 4.32 -6.62
N ASN A 21 -3.93 3.44 -7.12
CA ASN A 21 -2.60 3.85 -7.56
C ASN A 21 -2.64 4.21 -9.04
N ARG A 22 -1.82 5.17 -9.47
CA ARG A 22 -1.65 5.54 -10.88
C ARG A 22 -0.17 5.55 -11.20
N VAL A 23 0.15 5.27 -12.45
CA VAL A 23 1.51 5.25 -12.97
C VAL A 23 1.59 6.31 -14.06
N TRP A 24 2.65 7.11 -14.04
CA TRP A 24 2.90 8.15 -15.03
C TRP A 24 4.24 7.89 -15.71
N ASP A 25 4.26 8.16 -17.01
CA ASP A 25 5.47 8.22 -17.80
C ASP A 25 6.06 9.63 -17.65
N LEU A 26 7.32 9.71 -17.23
CA LEU A 26 7.96 10.99 -16.90
C LEU A 26 8.42 11.77 -18.14
N ASP A 27 8.65 11.08 -19.26
CA ASP A 27 9.09 11.71 -20.51
C ASP A 27 7.93 12.43 -21.20
N THR A 28 6.73 11.85 -21.11
CA THR A 28 5.51 12.36 -21.75
C THR A 28 4.56 13.06 -20.79
N GLY A 29 4.72 12.86 -19.48
CA GLY A 29 3.78 13.30 -18.45
C GLY A 29 2.43 12.59 -18.48
N GLN A 30 2.28 11.54 -19.29
CA GLN A 30 1.00 10.85 -19.48
C GLN A 30 0.84 9.68 -18.52
N GLN A 31 -0.42 9.39 -18.15
CA GLN A 31 -0.73 8.22 -17.35
C GLN A 31 -0.50 6.94 -18.18
N VAL A 32 0.26 5.99 -17.63
CA VAL A 32 0.48 4.68 -18.23
C VAL A 32 -0.63 3.72 -17.79
N GLY A 33 -1.46 3.32 -18.73
CA GLY A 33 -2.53 2.35 -18.49
C GLY A 33 -3.67 2.89 -17.60
N LYS A 34 -4.49 1.99 -17.07
CA LYS A 34 -5.64 2.32 -16.21
C LYS A 34 -5.20 2.45 -14.75
N PRO A 35 -5.95 3.18 -13.90
CA PRO A 35 -5.73 3.18 -12.47
C PRO A 35 -5.70 1.76 -11.91
N LEU A 36 -4.78 1.52 -10.99
CA LEU A 36 -4.60 0.26 -10.28
C LEU A 36 -5.61 0.21 -9.13
N LEU A 37 -6.70 -0.51 -9.36
CA LEU A 37 -7.82 -0.66 -8.45
C LEU A 37 -7.64 -1.88 -7.52
N GLY A 38 -8.42 -1.91 -6.44
CA GLY A 38 -8.54 -3.03 -5.52
C GLY A 38 -8.55 -2.64 -4.04
N HIS A 39 -8.15 -1.41 -3.73
CA HIS A 39 -8.26 -0.85 -2.38
C HIS A 39 -9.66 -0.26 -2.17
N ASP A 40 -10.30 -0.68 -1.09
CA ASP A 40 -11.64 -0.20 -0.71
C ASP A 40 -11.59 1.08 0.14
N GLU A 41 -10.38 1.52 0.50
CA GLU A 41 -10.08 2.72 1.29
C GLU A 41 -8.89 3.51 0.71
N GLU A 42 -8.54 4.63 1.35
CA GLU A 42 -7.43 5.50 0.95
C GLU A 42 -6.10 4.74 0.93
N VAL A 43 -5.34 4.94 -0.15
CA VAL A 43 -3.98 4.41 -0.29
C VAL A 43 -3.03 5.41 0.35
N LEU A 44 -2.30 4.97 1.36
CA LEU A 44 -1.41 5.81 2.16
C LEU A 44 0.06 5.56 1.84
N ALA A 45 0.37 4.40 1.27
CA ALA A 45 1.73 4.04 0.88
C ALA A 45 1.77 3.46 -0.53
N VAL A 46 2.82 3.81 -1.29
CA VAL A 46 3.09 3.25 -2.62
C VAL A 46 4.60 3.09 -2.83
N ALA A 47 5.00 2.00 -3.48
CA ALA A 47 6.38 1.81 -3.92
C ALA A 47 6.44 1.12 -5.28
N ALA A 48 7.43 1.51 -6.09
CA ALA A 48 7.80 0.83 -7.32
C ALA A 48 8.98 -0.11 -7.08
N SER A 49 8.97 -1.27 -7.71
CA SER A 49 10.12 -2.17 -7.67
C SER A 49 11.29 -1.58 -8.46
N PRO A 50 12.55 -1.79 -8.02
CA PRO A 50 13.73 -1.35 -8.75
C PRO A 50 13.81 -1.85 -10.20
N ASP A 51 13.27 -3.04 -10.50
CA ASP A 51 13.18 -3.58 -11.86
C ASP A 51 12.08 -2.93 -12.73
N GLY A 52 11.30 -2.00 -12.17
CA GLY A 52 10.22 -1.26 -12.83
C GLY A 52 8.98 -2.08 -13.16
N LYS A 53 8.92 -3.36 -12.77
CA LYS A 53 7.86 -4.29 -13.20
C LYS A 53 6.70 -4.38 -12.23
N TRP A 54 6.81 -3.81 -11.04
CA TRP A 54 5.82 -3.96 -9.99
C TRP A 54 5.54 -2.66 -9.26
N ILE A 55 4.28 -2.45 -8.92
CA ILE A 55 3.83 -1.44 -7.96
C ILE A 55 3.21 -2.17 -6.79
N VAL A 56 3.52 -1.74 -5.58
CA VAL A 56 2.86 -2.17 -4.36
C VAL A 56 2.23 -0.97 -3.69
N GLY A 57 1.08 -1.16 -3.06
CA GLY A 57 0.41 -0.10 -2.31
C GLY A 57 -0.26 -0.62 -1.05
N GLY A 58 -0.18 0.18 0.01
CA GLY A 58 -0.77 -0.07 1.33
C GLY A 58 -1.88 0.93 1.60
N ALA A 59 -2.96 0.46 2.22
CA ALA A 59 -4.15 1.26 2.48
C ALA A 59 -4.52 1.25 3.97
N ASN A 60 -5.50 2.10 4.30
CA ASN A 60 -6.06 2.22 5.63
C ASN A 60 -6.79 0.95 6.11
N ASN A 61 -7.29 0.12 5.17
CA ASN A 61 -7.95 -1.15 5.46
C ASN A 61 -6.98 -2.34 5.63
N GLU A 62 -5.73 -2.08 6.04
CA GLU A 62 -4.66 -3.07 6.31
C GLU A 62 -4.16 -3.83 5.07
N LYS A 63 -4.84 -3.71 3.92
CA LYS A 63 -4.50 -4.45 2.71
C LYS A 63 -3.21 -3.90 2.12
N ILE A 64 -2.35 -4.83 1.71
CA ILE A 64 -1.27 -4.56 0.77
C ILE A 64 -1.60 -5.27 -0.54
N LEU A 65 -1.55 -4.51 -1.63
CA LEU A 65 -1.83 -5.00 -2.97
C LEU A 65 -0.63 -4.79 -3.88
N LEU A 66 -0.34 -5.78 -4.71
CA LEU A 66 0.76 -5.77 -5.66
C LEU A 66 0.23 -5.94 -7.08
N TRP A 67 0.62 -5.03 -7.96
CA TRP A 67 0.29 -5.04 -9.38
C TRP A 67 1.54 -5.22 -10.23
N LYS A 68 1.40 -5.95 -11.32
CA LYS A 68 2.41 -5.96 -12.38
C LYS A 68 2.22 -4.73 -13.26
N VAL A 69 3.28 -3.96 -13.47
CA VAL A 69 3.32 -2.89 -14.46
C VAL A 69 3.36 -3.54 -15.84
N ALA A 70 2.20 -3.65 -16.47
CA ALA A 70 2.08 -4.08 -17.84
C ALA A 70 1.05 -3.19 -18.53
N THR A 71 1.44 -2.62 -19.66
CA THR A 71 0.66 -1.63 -20.44
C THR A 71 -0.72 -2.14 -20.88
N ARG A 72 -1.03 -3.44 -20.78
CA ARG A 72 -2.27 -4.03 -21.29
C ARG A 72 -2.94 -5.11 -20.45
N SER A 73 -2.38 -5.54 -19.30
CA SER A 73 -2.98 -6.64 -18.53
C SER A 73 -3.63 -6.15 -17.23
N ASN A 74 -4.96 -6.08 -17.22
CA ASN A 74 -5.80 -5.95 -16.03
C ASN A 74 -5.79 -7.24 -15.18
N LYS A 75 -4.62 -7.78 -14.86
CA LYS A 75 -4.57 -8.89 -13.90
C LYS A 75 -4.96 -8.36 -12.53
N ALA A 76 -5.79 -9.12 -11.81
CA ALA A 76 -6.12 -8.81 -10.44
C ALA A 76 -4.84 -8.68 -9.59
N PRO A 77 -4.79 -7.74 -8.63
CA PRO A 77 -3.64 -7.62 -7.74
C PRO A 77 -3.47 -8.87 -6.89
N VAL A 78 -2.22 -9.11 -6.49
CA VAL A 78 -1.92 -10.08 -5.42
C VAL A 78 -2.10 -9.35 -4.09
N SER A 79 -2.85 -9.96 -3.17
CA SER A 79 -3.09 -9.43 -1.83
C SER A 79 -2.17 -10.08 -0.80
N PHE A 80 -1.62 -9.24 0.07
CA PHE A 80 -0.79 -9.64 1.21
C PHE A 80 -1.55 -9.23 2.47
N LYS A 81 -1.73 -10.20 3.38
CA LYS A 81 -2.48 -10.05 4.63
C LYS A 81 -1.58 -10.40 5.80
N GLY A 82 -1.61 -9.59 6.84
CA GLY A 82 -0.86 -9.85 8.07
C GLY A 82 -0.79 -8.65 8.99
N HIS A 83 -0.75 -7.43 8.45
CA HIS A 83 -0.93 -6.24 9.28
C HIS A 83 -2.35 -6.20 9.84
N THR A 84 -2.48 -5.65 11.05
CA THR A 84 -3.75 -5.50 11.75
C THR A 84 -4.16 -4.04 11.97
N ASP A 85 -3.40 -3.12 11.36
CA ASP A 85 -3.70 -1.70 11.33
C ASP A 85 -3.16 -1.06 10.03
N VAL A 86 -3.38 0.24 9.88
CA VAL A 86 -3.02 1.07 8.72
C VAL A 86 -1.58 0.84 8.27
N VAL A 87 -1.39 0.62 6.97
CA VAL A 87 -0.05 0.52 6.36
C VAL A 87 0.42 1.91 5.91
N GLY A 88 1.28 2.52 6.72
CA GLY A 88 1.77 3.89 6.52
C GLY A 88 2.96 4.01 5.56
N SER A 89 3.73 2.94 5.35
CA SER A 89 4.88 2.97 4.44
C SER A 89 5.20 1.60 3.85
N ILE A 90 5.69 1.60 2.60
CA ILE A 90 6.16 0.41 1.91
C ILE A 90 7.43 0.74 1.14
N VAL A 91 8.39 -0.18 1.11
CA VAL A 91 9.64 -0.04 0.37
C VAL A 91 10.04 -1.37 -0.27
N PHE A 92 10.47 -1.34 -1.54
CA PHE A 92 11.06 -2.51 -2.18
C PHE A 92 12.52 -2.68 -1.78
N ALA A 93 12.94 -3.94 -1.62
CA ALA A 93 14.35 -4.25 -1.57
C ALA A 93 14.99 -4.03 -2.96
N PRO A 94 16.30 -3.73 -3.02
CA PRO A 94 17.04 -3.56 -4.28
C PRO A 94 16.90 -4.73 -5.26
N ASP A 95 16.69 -5.95 -4.74
CA ASP A 95 16.55 -7.17 -5.53
C ASP A 95 15.19 -7.31 -6.26
N SER A 96 14.20 -6.45 -5.94
CA SER A 96 12.82 -6.52 -6.45
C SER A 96 12.06 -7.83 -6.13
N GLU A 97 12.61 -8.69 -5.28
CA GLU A 97 12.00 -9.98 -4.89
C GLU A 97 11.32 -9.89 -3.53
N THR A 98 11.76 -8.95 -2.70
CA THR A 98 11.13 -8.65 -1.41
C THR A 98 10.74 -7.18 -1.28
N PHE A 99 9.82 -6.91 -0.37
CA PHE A 99 9.49 -5.56 0.08
C PHE A 99 9.18 -5.58 1.57
N ALA A 100 9.30 -4.43 2.22
CA ALA A 100 8.95 -4.25 3.62
C ALA A 100 7.81 -3.25 3.74
N SER A 101 6.95 -3.46 4.73
CA SER A 101 5.85 -2.57 5.07
C SER A 101 5.91 -2.22 6.55
N ALA A 102 5.58 -0.98 6.87
CA ALA A 102 5.44 -0.46 8.22
C ALA A 102 3.99 -0.08 8.47
N SER A 103 3.49 -0.44 9.65
CA SER A 103 2.09 -0.22 10.05
C SER A 103 1.96 0.40 11.43
N LEU A 104 0.80 1.01 11.68
CA LEU A 104 0.41 1.47 12.99
C LEU A 104 0.18 0.31 13.99
N ASP A 105 0.18 -0.94 13.53
CA ASP A 105 0.16 -2.13 14.39
C ASP A 105 1.49 -2.40 15.13
N GLU A 106 2.38 -1.41 15.14
CA GLU A 106 3.70 -1.44 15.79
C GLU A 106 4.64 -2.50 15.18
N THR A 107 4.39 -2.91 13.93
CA THR A 107 5.25 -3.87 13.24
C THR A 107 5.80 -3.38 11.90
N VAL A 108 6.98 -3.91 11.58
CA VAL A 108 7.52 -3.96 10.23
C VAL A 108 7.51 -5.40 9.75
N GLN A 109 6.86 -5.64 8.61
CA GLN A 109 6.79 -6.97 7.99
C GLN A 109 7.54 -6.99 6.67
N VAL A 110 8.23 -8.10 6.41
CA VAL A 110 8.99 -8.31 5.17
C VAL A 110 8.35 -9.43 4.37
N TRP A 111 8.07 -9.16 3.10
CA TRP A 111 7.29 -10.04 2.24
C TRP A 111 8.10 -10.54 1.07
N ARG A 112 7.95 -11.82 0.74
CA ARG A 112 8.42 -12.36 -0.53
C ARG A 112 7.34 -12.18 -1.58
N ARG A 113 7.62 -11.33 -2.56
CA ARG A 113 6.70 -10.90 -3.63
C ARG A 113 6.06 -12.08 -4.36
N LYS A 114 6.85 -13.10 -4.72
CA LYS A 114 6.40 -14.27 -5.50
C LYS A 114 5.43 -15.17 -4.74
N THR A 115 5.56 -15.26 -3.42
CA THR A 115 4.83 -16.24 -2.61
C THR A 115 3.72 -15.62 -1.78
N GLY A 116 3.70 -14.29 -1.59
CA GLY A 116 2.73 -13.65 -0.72
C GLY A 116 3.00 -13.84 0.78
N LYS A 117 4.11 -14.48 1.14
CA LYS A 117 4.43 -14.88 2.51
C LYS A 117 5.45 -13.95 3.13
N THR A 118 5.41 -13.82 4.46
CA THR A 118 6.46 -13.14 5.21
C THR A 118 7.77 -13.93 5.14
N VAL A 119 8.89 -13.22 5.12
CA VAL A 119 10.25 -13.79 5.07
C VAL A 119 10.77 -14.09 6.47
N LEU A 120 10.29 -13.34 7.47
CA LEU A 120 10.63 -13.43 8.88
C LEU A 120 9.37 -13.15 9.72
N GLU A 121 9.46 -13.43 11.02
CA GLU A 121 8.45 -12.97 11.99
C GLU A 121 8.34 -11.44 12.00
N PRO A 122 7.17 -10.86 12.29
CA PRO A 122 6.99 -9.42 12.35
C PRO A 122 8.00 -8.77 13.30
N LEU A 123 8.69 -7.75 12.80
CA LEU A 123 9.64 -6.97 13.59
C LEU A 123 8.86 -5.97 14.42
N LYS A 124 8.84 -6.13 15.74
CA LYS A 124 8.20 -5.16 16.63
C LYS A 124 9.04 -3.90 16.74
N VAL A 125 8.38 -2.76 16.60
CA VAL A 125 8.90 -1.45 16.97
C VAL A 125 8.06 -0.97 18.15
N ASP A 126 8.65 -0.44 19.21
CA ASP A 126 7.93 -0.11 20.47
C ASP A 126 7.01 1.14 20.36
N SER A 127 6.56 1.45 19.14
CA SER A 127 5.69 2.56 18.74
C SER A 127 5.18 2.35 17.32
N GLU A 128 4.13 3.08 16.92
CA GLU A 128 3.62 3.11 15.55
C GLU A 128 4.71 3.29 14.47
N ALA A 129 4.67 2.45 13.44
CA ALA A 129 5.67 2.44 12.38
C ALA A 129 5.20 3.25 11.16
N HIS A 130 5.56 4.53 11.10
CA HIS A 130 5.13 5.40 9.99
C HIS A 130 6.01 5.31 8.74
N SER A 131 7.22 4.79 8.84
CA SER A 131 8.19 4.78 7.74
C SER A 131 9.10 3.56 7.79
N VAL A 132 9.58 3.10 6.64
CA VAL A 132 10.58 2.03 6.55
C VAL A 132 11.50 2.27 5.36
N SER A 133 12.78 1.92 5.52
CA SER A 133 13.77 2.00 4.46
C SER A 133 14.67 0.77 4.40
N TYR A 134 14.98 0.32 3.18
CA TYR A 134 16.02 -0.68 2.94
C TYR A 134 17.38 -0.02 2.77
N SER A 135 18.40 -0.65 3.36
CA SER A 135 19.78 -0.35 2.97
C SER A 135 20.00 -0.60 1.47
N PRO A 136 20.91 0.14 0.80
CA PRO A 136 21.20 -0.07 -0.62
C PRO A 136 21.69 -1.48 -0.97
N LYS A 137 22.25 -2.22 0.02
CA LYS A 137 22.66 -3.62 -0.13
C LYS A 137 21.51 -4.62 0.07
N GLY A 138 20.34 -4.16 0.53
CA GLY A 138 19.16 -4.99 0.79
C GLY A 138 19.21 -5.88 2.03
N ASN A 139 20.27 -5.79 2.85
CA ASN A 139 20.47 -6.69 4.00
C ASN A 139 20.14 -6.07 5.36
N LYS A 140 19.65 -4.83 5.38
CA LYS A 140 19.23 -4.11 6.59
C LYS A 140 17.96 -3.30 6.31
N LEU A 141 17.16 -3.15 7.35
CA LEU A 141 16.00 -2.28 7.40
C LEU A 141 16.19 -1.23 8.50
N ALA A 142 15.70 -0.03 8.25
CA ALA A 142 15.57 1.03 9.24
C ALA A 142 14.10 1.41 9.37
N ALA A 143 13.64 1.58 10.61
CA ALA A 143 12.30 2.02 10.95
C ALA A 143 12.39 3.00 12.12
N PRO A 144 11.49 3.99 12.22
CA PRO A 144 11.46 4.91 13.34
C PRO A 144 11.10 4.16 14.62
N GLN A 145 11.74 4.57 15.72
CA GLN A 145 11.35 4.20 17.07
C GLN A 145 11.08 5.50 17.80
N SER A 146 9.83 5.74 18.16
CA SER A 146 9.47 6.83 19.06
C SER A 146 9.66 6.33 20.49
N PRO A 147 10.28 7.12 21.40
CA PRO A 147 10.24 6.77 22.81
C PRO A 147 8.77 6.72 23.23
N SER A 148 8.33 5.58 23.77
CA SER A 148 6.99 5.47 24.32
C SER A 148 6.84 6.56 25.39
N LEU A 149 5.97 7.56 25.16
CA LEU A 149 5.61 8.53 26.18
C LEU A 149 4.81 7.80 27.26
N ARG A 150 5.50 7.04 28.12
CA ARG A 150 4.92 6.52 29.35
C ARG A 150 4.83 7.68 30.32
N CYS A 151 3.72 8.43 30.26
CA CYS A 151 3.30 9.25 31.38
C CYS A 151 2.97 8.28 32.52
N TYR A 152 3.87 8.14 33.50
CA TYR A 152 3.50 7.56 34.78
C TYR A 152 2.68 8.64 35.52
N SER A 153 1.42 8.32 35.80
CA SER A 153 0.52 9.13 36.65
C SER A 153 0.93 9.07 38.11
#